data_AF-A0A926XAB0-F1
#
_entry.id   AF-A0A926XAB0-F1
#
_cell.length_a   1.000
_cell.length_b   1.000
_cell.length_c   1.000
_cell.angle_alpha   90.00
_cell.angle_beta   90.00
_cell.angle_gamma   90.00
#
_symmetry.space_group_name_H-M   'P 1'
#
loop_
_entity.id
_entity.type
_entity.pdbx_description
1 polymer ?
#
loop_
_entity_poly.entity_id
_entity_poly.type
_entity_poly.pdbx_seq_one_letter_code
_entity_poly.pdbx_strand_id
1 'polypeptide(L)'
;MSWNKSVPQLPHESELDSPASTSQPVRSSHGSSLPDYADLVRFLVQPFLESPKLLSVDCEMSQGNTKAWVRLAFEGEDKGRVFGRGGRNIQAIRTVIEAAAKAANQSVYLDIYGSSARSLESTSGSPEVAKKDPPRRSSPVSAPKFRSR
;
A
#
# COMPACT_ATOMS: atom_id res chain seq x y z
N MET A 1 -57.65 24.92 61.67
CA MET A 1 -58.39 25.52 60.54
C MET A 1 -57.55 26.62 59.90
N SER A 2 -57.60 26.71 58.57
CA SER A 2 -57.13 27.80 57.70
C SER A 2 -55.63 28.07 57.54
N TRP A 3 -55.09 28.35 56.36
CA TRP A 3 -55.59 28.31 54.98
C TRP A 3 -54.37 28.35 54.03
N ASN A 4 -54.38 27.43 53.06
CA ASN A 4 -54.04 27.59 51.65
C ASN A 4 -53.26 28.86 51.19
N LYS A 5 -52.16 28.66 50.44
CA LYS A 5 -51.93 29.36 49.17
C LYS A 5 -51.20 28.45 48.18
N SER A 6 -51.96 27.99 47.19
CA SER A 6 -51.47 27.47 45.90
C SER A 6 -50.80 28.58 45.09
N VAL A 7 -49.70 28.27 44.37
CA VAL A 7 -49.40 28.74 43.00
C VAL A 7 -48.55 27.65 42.31
N PRO A 8 -48.75 27.33 41.00
CA PRO A 8 -48.29 26.11 40.36
C PRO A 8 -47.00 26.23 39.51
N GLN A 9 -46.33 25.09 39.39
CA GLN A 9 -45.53 24.51 38.28
C GLN A 9 -45.01 25.40 37.13
N LEU A 10 -43.70 25.33 36.87
CA LEU A 10 -43.12 25.17 35.53
C LEU A 10 -41.82 24.34 35.64
N PRO A 11 -41.60 23.33 34.76
CA PRO A 11 -40.39 22.52 34.76
C PRO A 11 -39.31 23.22 33.93
N HIS A 12 -38.09 23.31 34.45
CA HIS A 12 -36.91 23.61 33.64
C HIS A 12 -35.97 22.40 33.74
N GLU A 13 -36.18 21.40 32.88
CA GLU A 13 -35.38 21.17 31.67
C GLU A 13 -34.02 20.55 32.03
N SER A 14 -33.99 19.23 31.85
CA SER A 14 -32.85 18.41 31.42
C SER A 14 -31.49 18.63 32.09
N GLU A 15 -31.32 17.90 33.18
CA GLU A 15 -30.04 17.30 33.55
C GLU A 15 -29.67 16.25 32.49
N LEU A 16 -28.84 16.61 31.51
CA LEU A 16 -28.14 15.69 30.60
C LEU A 16 -26.98 16.43 29.93
N ASP A 17 -25.78 16.10 30.40
CA ASP A 17 -24.56 15.79 29.62
C ASP A 17 -23.30 16.35 30.33
N SER A 18 -22.65 15.46 31.06
CA SER A 18 -21.19 15.43 31.18
C SER A 18 -20.68 14.36 30.19
N PRO A 19 -19.42 14.37 29.73
CA PRO A 19 -18.39 15.42 29.81
C PRO A 19 -17.74 15.75 28.45
N ALA A 20 -17.32 17.00 28.25
CA ALA A 20 -16.41 17.37 27.17
C ALA A 20 -15.01 16.74 27.40
N SER A 21 -14.85 15.50 26.95
CA SER A 21 -13.56 14.83 26.78
C SER A 21 -13.20 14.92 25.30
N THR A 22 -12.34 15.88 24.93
CA THR A 22 -11.55 15.94 23.67
C THR A 22 -10.79 17.27 23.73
N SER A 23 -9.49 17.30 23.98
CA SER A 23 -8.50 16.85 23.02
C SER A 23 -7.20 16.53 23.75
N GLN A 24 -6.89 15.26 23.96
CA GLN A 24 -5.49 14.89 24.11
C GLN A 24 -4.84 14.97 22.73
N PRO A 25 -3.71 15.67 22.55
CA PRO A 25 -2.86 15.39 21.41
C PRO A 25 -2.41 13.94 21.57
N VAL A 26 -2.85 13.07 20.66
CA VAL A 26 -2.26 11.73 20.50
C VAL A 26 -0.77 11.92 20.28
N ARG A 27 -0.01 11.79 21.37
CA ARG A 27 1.44 11.73 21.31
C ARG A 27 1.73 10.42 20.60
N SER A 28 2.13 10.50 19.35
CA SER A 28 2.85 9.42 18.67
C SER A 28 4.08 9.15 19.52
N SER A 29 3.97 8.17 20.41
CA SER A 29 5.09 7.63 21.17
C SER A 29 6.02 6.95 20.18
N HIS A 30 6.90 7.72 19.55
CA HIS A 30 8.07 7.23 18.83
C HIS A 30 9.08 6.70 19.86
N GLY A 31 8.67 5.65 20.57
CA GLY A 31 9.40 4.97 21.62
C GLY A 31 9.70 3.55 21.19
N SER A 32 10.40 3.38 20.07
CA SER A 32 11.31 2.26 19.78
C SER A 32 11.98 2.51 18.43
N SER A 33 13.21 2.07 18.28
CA SER A 33 14.07 2.23 17.10
C SER A 33 13.59 1.47 15.84
N LEU A 34 12.30 1.12 15.77
CA LEU A 34 11.72 0.32 14.70
C LEU A 34 11.02 1.23 13.68
N PRO A 35 11.14 0.94 12.37
CA PRO A 35 10.45 1.70 11.34
C PRO A 35 8.92 1.57 11.46
N ASP A 36 8.21 2.69 11.30
CA ASP A 36 6.77 2.68 11.10
C ASP A 36 6.45 2.41 9.62
N TYR A 37 6.16 1.15 9.31
CA TYR A 37 5.84 0.74 7.94
C TYR A 37 4.50 1.28 7.45
N ALA A 38 3.53 1.46 8.35
CA ALA A 38 2.20 1.94 7.97
C ALA A 38 2.26 3.38 7.49
N ASP A 39 2.92 4.25 8.26
CA ASP A 39 3.09 5.66 7.89
C ASP A 39 4.00 5.83 6.67
N LEU A 40 5.06 5.02 6.55
CA LEU A 40 5.92 5.03 5.36
C LEU A 40 5.13 4.66 4.10
N VAL A 41 4.36 3.57 4.13
CA VAL A 41 3.56 3.15 2.97
C VAL A 41 2.48 4.18 2.66
N ARG A 42 1.81 4.71 3.68
CA ARG A 42 0.83 5.79 3.51
C ARG A 42 1.45 6.99 2.80
N PHE A 43 2.61 7.46 3.26
CA PHE A 43 3.32 8.58 2.65
C PHE A 43 3.69 8.33 1.19
N LEU A 44 4.15 7.12 0.87
CA LEU A 44 4.53 6.76 -0.51
C LEU A 44 3.33 6.61 -1.46
N VAL A 45 2.21 6.11 -0.96
CA VAL A 45 1.02 5.80 -1.79
C VAL A 45 0.12 7.03 -1.96
N GLN A 46 -0.03 7.85 -0.92
CA GLN A 46 -0.95 8.98 -0.89
C GLN A 46 -0.84 9.94 -2.10
N PRO A 47 0.36 10.27 -2.64
CA PRO A 47 0.49 11.14 -3.81
C PRO A 47 -0.15 10.60 -5.09
N PHE A 48 -0.41 9.30 -5.16
CA PHE A 48 -1.03 8.66 -6.33
C PHE A 48 -2.55 8.60 -6.26
N LEU A 49 -3.15 8.90 -5.10
CA LEU A 49 -4.59 8.76 -4.85
C LEU A 49 -5.33 10.06 -5.12
N GLU A 50 -6.51 9.97 -5.73
CA GLU A 50 -7.45 11.10 -5.84
C GLU A 50 -8.22 11.27 -4.53
N SER A 51 -8.52 10.15 -3.87
CA SER A 51 -9.24 10.12 -2.61
C SER A 51 -8.38 9.51 -1.51
N PRO A 52 -7.38 10.24 -0.98
CA PRO A 52 -6.48 9.72 0.05
C PRO A 52 -7.18 9.32 1.36
N LYS A 53 -8.43 9.78 1.57
CA LYS A 53 -9.27 9.43 2.73
C LYS A 53 -9.78 7.99 2.69
N LEU A 54 -9.80 7.37 1.50
CA LEU A 54 -10.26 5.99 1.30
C LEU A 54 -9.10 4.98 1.35
N LEU A 55 -7.88 5.47 1.60
CA LEU A 55 -6.72 4.62 1.83
C LEU A 55 -6.83 3.95 3.21
N SER A 56 -6.86 2.63 3.23
CA SER A 56 -6.73 1.83 4.43
C SER A 56 -5.40 1.10 4.42
N VAL A 57 -4.64 1.27 5.50
CA VAL A 57 -3.34 0.63 5.71
C VAL A 57 -3.43 -0.12 7.04
N ASP A 58 -3.18 -1.42 6.98
CA ASP A 58 -3.11 -2.29 8.15
C ASP A 58 -1.70 -2.87 8.24
N CYS A 59 -1.12 -2.89 9.44
CA CYS A 59 0.22 -3.39 9.65
C CYS A 59 0.22 -4.39 10.81
N GLU A 60 0.63 -5.62 10.51
CA GLU A 60 0.76 -6.70 11.48
C GLU A 60 2.24 -7.05 11.66
N MET A 61 2.71 -7.05 12.90
CA MET A 61 4.07 -7.44 13.25
C MET A 61 4.09 -8.85 13.82
N SER A 62 5.14 -9.62 13.51
CA SER A 62 5.36 -10.92 14.15
C SER A 62 5.67 -10.77 15.65
N GLN A 63 5.44 -11.83 16.43
CA GLN A 63 5.74 -11.86 17.88
C GLN A 63 7.19 -11.49 18.23
N GLY A 64 8.13 -11.61 17.30
CA GLY A 64 9.55 -11.25 17.49
C GLY A 64 9.97 -9.94 16.84
N ASN A 65 9.05 -9.17 16.25
CA ASN A 65 9.36 -7.96 15.46
C ASN A 65 10.43 -8.21 14.38
N THR A 66 10.51 -9.41 13.82
CA THR A 66 11.46 -9.74 12.73
C THR A 66 10.79 -9.64 11.36
N LYS A 67 9.45 -9.70 11.34
CA LYS A 67 8.65 -9.74 10.13
C LYS A 67 7.42 -8.86 10.28
N ALA A 68 7.13 -8.09 9.24
CA ALA A 68 5.98 -7.22 9.13
C ALA A 68 5.14 -7.60 7.90
N TRP A 69 3.82 -7.52 8.03
CA TRP A 69 2.88 -7.61 6.93
C TRP A 69 2.10 -6.31 6.84
N VAL A 70 2.16 -5.65 5.69
CA VAL A 70 1.42 -4.42 5.42
C VAL A 70 0.35 -4.73 4.39
N ARG A 71 -0.91 -4.45 4.71
CA ARG A 71 -2.06 -4.69 3.84
C ARG A 71 -2.64 -3.36 3.42
N LEU A 72 -2.83 -3.19 2.11
CA LEU A 72 -3.19 -1.92 1.49
C LEU A 72 -4.50 -2.05 0.72
N ALA A 73 -5.48 -1.20 1.04
CA ALA A 73 -6.73 -1.06 0.30
C ALA A 73 -6.98 0.39 -0.09
N PHE A 74 -7.49 0.60 -1.30
CA PHE A 74 -7.90 1.90 -1.85
C PHE A 74 -8.88 1.66 -3.01
N GLU A 75 -9.45 2.72 -3.57
CA GLU A 75 -10.46 2.64 -4.63
C GLU A 75 -9.93 2.12 -5.97
N GLY A 76 -10.82 1.50 -6.76
CA GLY A 76 -10.46 0.87 -8.03
C GLY A 76 -9.85 1.84 -9.05
N GLU A 77 -10.30 3.10 -9.07
CA GLU A 77 -9.81 4.15 -9.98
C GLU A 77 -8.35 4.56 -9.67
N ASP A 78 -7.96 4.54 -8.40
CA ASP A 78 -6.60 4.84 -7.96
C ASP A 78 -5.60 3.72 -8.31
N LYS A 79 -6.09 2.48 -8.54
CA LYS A 79 -5.26 1.30 -8.80
C LYS A 79 -4.31 1.50 -9.97
N GLY A 80 -4.76 2.09 -11.07
CA GLY A 80 -3.89 2.31 -12.23
C GLY A 80 -2.67 3.19 -11.90
N ARG A 81 -2.86 4.21 -11.05
CA ARG A 81 -1.82 5.16 -10.64
C ARG A 81 -0.87 4.58 -9.62
N VAL A 82 -1.40 3.87 -8.61
CA VAL A 82 -0.59 3.22 -7.57
C VAL A 82 0.26 2.08 -8.14
N PHE A 83 -0.32 1.23 -9.00
CA PHE A 83 0.47 0.18 -9.66
C PHE A 83 1.44 0.76 -10.70
N GLY A 84 1.00 1.79 -11.42
CA GLY A 84 1.75 2.39 -12.51
C GLY A 84 1.86 1.48 -13.73
N ARG A 85 2.36 2.02 -14.84
CA ARG A 85 2.51 1.27 -16.10
C ARG A 85 3.48 0.10 -15.91
N GLY A 86 2.95 -1.12 -16.03
CA GLY A 86 3.70 -2.37 -15.86
C GLY A 86 4.04 -2.69 -14.40
N GLY A 87 3.36 -2.10 -13.41
CA GLY A 87 3.63 -2.38 -12.00
C GLY A 87 4.88 -1.69 -11.45
N ARG A 88 5.54 -0.81 -12.22
CA ARG A 88 6.83 -0.21 -11.83
C ARG A 88 6.73 0.65 -10.58
N ASN A 89 5.62 1.36 -10.38
CA ASN A 89 5.44 2.20 -9.21
C ASN A 89 5.31 1.35 -7.95
N ILE A 90 4.46 0.31 -7.99
CA ILE A 90 4.32 -0.56 -6.82
C ILE A 90 5.59 -1.36 -6.51
N GLN A 91 6.38 -1.72 -7.53
CA GLN A 91 7.68 -2.33 -7.32
C GLN A 91 8.69 -1.37 -6.67
N ALA A 92 8.68 -0.09 -7.05
CA ALA A 92 9.50 0.92 -6.38
C ALA A 92 9.10 1.08 -4.91
N ILE A 93 7.80 1.14 -4.61
CA ILE A 93 7.28 1.21 -3.23
C ILE A 93 7.73 -0.01 -2.43
N ARG A 94 7.58 -1.23 -2.97
CA ARG A 94 8.09 -2.47 -2.34
C ARG A 94 9.58 -2.41 -2.03
N THR A 95 10.37 -1.94 -2.99
CA THR A 95 11.83 -1.80 -2.83
C THR A 95 12.17 -0.86 -1.68
N VAL A 96 11.48 0.28 -1.57
CA VAL A 96 11.73 1.27 -0.51
C VAL A 96 11.43 0.71 0.87
N ILE A 97 10.27 0.06 1.05
CA ILE A 97 9.91 -0.51 2.35
C ILE A 97 10.81 -1.70 2.73
N GLU A 98 11.21 -2.52 1.75
CA GLU A 98 12.16 -3.61 1.98
C GLU A 98 13.54 -3.09 2.38
N ALA A 99 13.99 -1.97 1.78
CA ALA A 99 15.24 -1.34 2.16
C ALA A 99 15.18 -0.77 3.60
N ALA A 100 14.07 -0.11 3.96
CA ALA A 100 13.84 0.35 5.33
C ALA A 100 13.83 -0.81 6.33
N ALA A 101 13.19 -1.93 5.97
CA ALA A 101 13.16 -3.12 6.81
C ALA A 101 14.54 -3.75 6.98
N LYS A 102 15.31 -3.88 5.89
CA LYS A 102 16.69 -4.38 5.92
C LYS A 102 17.58 -3.53 6.83
N ALA A 103 17.43 -2.21 6.81
CA ALA A 103 18.17 -1.31 7.70
C ALA A 103 17.85 -1.57 9.19
N ALA A 104 16.65 -2.06 9.49
CA ALA A 104 16.22 -2.45 10.83
C ALA A 104 16.42 -3.96 11.14
N ASN A 105 17.09 -4.73 10.28
CA ASN A 105 17.21 -6.20 10.38
C ASN A 105 15.85 -6.92 10.40
N GLN A 106 14.86 -6.39 9.69
CA GLN A 106 13.51 -6.92 9.55
C GLN A 106 13.20 -7.30 8.10
N SER A 107 12.13 -8.05 7.90
CA SER A 107 11.53 -8.32 6.59
C SER A 107 10.10 -7.80 6.53
N VAL A 108 9.68 -7.23 5.41
CA VAL A 108 8.33 -6.69 5.24
C VAL A 108 7.67 -7.27 4.00
N TYR A 109 6.37 -7.55 4.09
CA TYR A 109 5.56 -8.03 2.98
C TYR A 109 4.40 -7.09 2.74
N LEU A 110 4.32 -6.53 1.53
CA LEU A 110 3.19 -5.69 1.12
C LEU A 110 2.16 -6.52 0.37
N ASP A 111 0.93 -6.55 0.87
CA ASP A 111 -0.24 -7.12 0.23
C ASP A 111 -1.21 -6.02 -0.19
N ILE A 112 -1.84 -6.17 -1.36
CA ILE A 112 -2.75 -5.16 -1.91
C ILE A 112 -4.03 -5.86 -2.32
N TYR A 113 -5.14 -5.48 -1.69
CA TYR A 113 -6.43 -6.10 -1.97
C TYR A 113 -6.84 -5.88 -3.44
N GLY A 114 -7.42 -6.91 -4.05
CA GLY A 114 -7.84 -6.86 -5.46
C GLY A 114 -6.69 -6.93 -6.48
N SER A 115 -5.46 -7.18 -6.05
CA SER A 115 -4.33 -7.51 -6.93
C SER A 115 -4.07 -9.01 -6.90
N SER A 116 -4.57 -9.75 -7.89
CA SER A 116 -4.17 -11.16 -8.04
C SER A 116 -2.66 -11.23 -8.29
N ALA A 117 -1.93 -11.95 -7.43
CA ALA A 117 -0.47 -12.05 -7.35
C ALA A 117 0.23 -12.68 -8.58
N ARG A 118 -0.40 -12.66 -9.77
CA ARG A 118 0.05 -13.39 -10.97
C ARG A 118 1.23 -12.77 -11.72
N SER A 119 2.00 -11.86 -11.13
CA SER A 119 3.11 -11.19 -11.81
C SER A 119 4.51 -11.45 -11.21
N LEU A 120 4.63 -12.32 -10.20
CA LEU A 120 5.91 -12.59 -9.53
C LEU A 120 6.66 -13.83 -10.06
N GLU A 121 6.13 -14.51 -11.08
CA GLU A 121 6.75 -15.70 -11.68
C GLU A 121 7.54 -15.31 -12.94
N SER A 122 8.57 -14.46 -12.83
CA SER A 122 9.51 -14.18 -13.92
C SER A 122 10.87 -13.63 -13.44
N THR A 123 11.40 -14.07 -12.29
CA THR A 123 12.82 -13.86 -11.95
C THR A 123 13.39 -15.06 -11.18
N SER A 124 13.24 -16.25 -11.75
CA SER A 124 14.12 -17.38 -11.41
C SER A 124 14.72 -17.91 -12.71
N GLY A 125 15.57 -17.08 -13.31
CA GLY A 125 16.49 -17.50 -14.37
C GLY A 125 17.85 -17.69 -13.74
N SER A 126 18.20 -18.94 -13.44
CA SER A 126 19.60 -19.35 -13.22
C SER A 126 20.48 -18.82 -14.35
N PRO A 127 21.78 -18.55 -14.11
CA PRO A 127 22.73 -18.34 -15.21
C PRO A 127 22.99 -19.72 -15.84
N GLU A 128 22.06 -20.20 -16.67
CA GLU A 128 22.28 -21.39 -17.47
C GLU A 128 23.12 -21.02 -18.69
N VAL A 129 24.36 -21.49 -18.65
CA VAL A 129 25.35 -21.57 -19.71
C VAL A 129 24.72 -21.55 -21.11
N ALA A 130 25.01 -20.49 -21.86
CA ALA A 130 24.65 -20.34 -23.26
C ALA A 130 25.16 -21.53 -24.10
N LYS A 131 24.27 -22.47 -24.43
CA LYS A 131 24.48 -23.41 -25.52
C LYS A 131 23.99 -22.77 -26.81
N LYS A 132 24.95 -22.53 -27.68
CA LYS A 132 24.85 -21.93 -29.01
C LYS A 132 24.19 -22.92 -29.99
N ASP A 133 22.92 -22.69 -30.34
CA ASP A 133 22.31 -23.34 -31.50
C ASP A 133 22.76 -22.66 -32.81
N PRO A 134 23.04 -23.40 -33.89
CA PRO A 134 23.49 -22.83 -35.16
C PRO A 134 22.34 -22.16 -35.93
N PRO A 135 22.61 -21.10 -36.72
CA PRO A 135 21.55 -20.40 -37.44
C PRO A 135 20.95 -21.25 -38.57
N ARG A 136 19.62 -21.23 -38.65
CA ARG A 136 18.81 -21.89 -39.68
C ARG A 136 19.16 -21.37 -41.07
N ARG A 137 19.41 -22.32 -41.97
CA ARG A 137 19.60 -22.18 -43.42
C ARG A 137 18.41 -21.47 -44.07
N SER A 138 18.58 -20.23 -44.50
CA SER A 138 17.63 -19.54 -45.39
C SER A 138 17.88 -19.97 -46.84
N SER A 139 16.81 -20.40 -47.52
CA SER A 139 16.76 -20.77 -48.93
C SER A 139 17.32 -19.68 -49.86
N PRO A 140 17.94 -20.03 -51.00
CA PRO A 140 18.47 -19.02 -51.92
C PRO A 140 17.34 -18.34 -52.69
N VAL A 141 17.24 -17.01 -52.57
CA VAL A 141 16.42 -16.15 -53.42
C VAL A 141 17.05 -16.08 -54.82
N SER A 142 16.25 -16.35 -55.85
CA SER A 142 16.61 -16.25 -57.26
C SER A 142 17.12 -14.85 -57.64
N ALA A 143 18.30 -14.77 -58.21
CA ALA A 143 18.91 -13.52 -58.68
C ALA A 143 18.27 -13.02 -59.99
N PRO A 144 18.06 -11.69 -60.17
CA PRO A 144 17.62 -11.13 -61.44
C PRO A 144 18.78 -11.05 -62.45
N LYS A 145 18.53 -11.50 -63.69
CA LYS A 145 19.49 -11.43 -64.80
C LYS A 145 19.51 -10.01 -65.38
N PHE A 146 20.63 -9.29 -65.18
CA PHE A 146 20.95 -8.12 -65.99
C PHE A 146 21.51 -8.59 -67.34
N ARG A 147 20.82 -8.22 -68.42
CA ARG A 147 21.25 -8.44 -69.80
C ARG A 147 21.95 -7.16 -70.26
N SER A 148 23.25 -7.25 -70.53
CA SER A 148 23.97 -6.18 -71.24
C SER A 148 24.20 -6.58 -72.70
N ARG A 149 24.12 -5.55 -73.53
CA ARG A 149 24.15 -5.51 -74.99
C ARG A 149 25.51 -5.88 -75.58
#